data_AF-A0A2H1W6T9-F1
#
_entry.id   AF-A0A2H1W6T9-F1
#
_cell.length_a   1.000
_cell.length_b   1.000
_cell.length_c   1.000
_cell.angle_alpha   90.00
_cell.angle_beta   90.00
_cell.angle_gamma   90.00
#
_symmetry.space_group_name_H-M   'P 1'
#
loop_
_entity.id
_entity.type
_entity.pdbx_description
1 polymer ?
#
loop_
_entity_poly.entity_id
_entity_poly.type
_entity_poly.pdbx_seq_one_letter_code
_entity_poly.pdbx_strand_id
1 'polypeptide(L)'
;MKRQKTYDLRKSTALSELVYATQVKLRAAGQGAASKRIVWHSLWMQIYPVIRNVPSCKFIRSKAARFGIKSYELCEARTGYLLTMAIYSGKKGTNSENQAVHGFTGASSKIVIQLMNEYFHKGHCLVMDNFYNSVTLTRFLKEQCGTDVLGTLNRRRKNTPPDIKALVEQRIKKDEIVARDCSKITVLSLKDVKLVTMISTYHNADTAPGQRAGVACNKPLVVHSYNKYMGGVALKDQKLSMYLLERKRGLKWYVKGKRKHILFL
;
A
#
# COMPACT_ATOMS: atom_id res chain seq x y z
N MET A 1 -43.92 -6.77 8.36
CA MET A 1 -43.14 -6.10 9.43
C MET A 1 -41.62 -6.29 9.20
N LYS A 2 -40.91 -5.28 8.69
CA LYS A 2 -39.44 -5.30 8.59
C LYS A 2 -38.86 -4.87 9.95
N ARG A 3 -38.17 -5.77 10.66
CA ARG A 3 -37.45 -5.44 11.91
C ARG A 3 -36.33 -4.44 11.61
N GLN A 4 -36.53 -3.18 11.99
CA GLN A 4 -35.48 -2.15 12.00
C GLN A 4 -34.45 -2.54 13.08
N LYS A 5 -33.32 -3.13 12.68
CA LYS A 5 -32.19 -3.31 13.60
C LYS A 5 -31.41 -2.00 13.66
N THR A 6 -31.57 -1.25 14.74
CA THR A 6 -30.73 -0.12 15.11
C THR A 6 -29.33 -0.65 15.45
N TYR A 7 -28.34 -0.35 14.60
CA TYR A 7 -26.94 -0.68 14.87
C TYR A 7 -26.22 0.54 15.43
N ASP A 8 -25.63 0.37 16.60
CA ASP A 8 -24.95 1.41 17.34
C ASP A 8 -23.61 1.81 16.67
N LEU A 9 -23.62 2.96 15.99
CA LEU A 9 -22.48 3.56 15.29
C LEU A 9 -21.37 4.03 16.25
N ARG A 10 -21.65 4.19 17.56
CA ARG A 10 -20.64 4.62 18.56
C ARG A 10 -19.53 3.59 18.72
N LYS A 11 -19.83 2.30 18.50
CA LYS A 11 -18.85 1.21 18.59
C LYS A 11 -17.77 1.28 17.50
N SER A 12 -18.06 1.85 16.33
CA SER A 12 -17.08 2.03 15.25
C SER A 12 -16.02 3.08 15.58
N THR A 13 -16.46 4.21 16.15
CA THR A 13 -15.59 5.33 16.53
C THR A 13 -14.75 5.01 17.76
N ALA A 14 -15.36 4.34 18.77
CA ALA A 14 -14.64 3.85 19.95
C ALA A 14 -13.54 2.83 19.60
N LEU A 15 -13.67 2.12 18.47
CA LEU A 15 -12.63 1.20 18.00
C LEU A 15 -11.52 1.87 17.23
N SER A 16 -11.79 2.93 16.46
CA SER A 16 -10.71 3.75 15.91
C SER A 16 -9.89 4.38 17.03
N GLU A 17 -10.54 4.84 18.10
CA GLU A 17 -9.89 5.39 19.29
C GLU A 17 -9.16 4.33 20.10
N LEU A 18 -9.74 3.14 20.31
CA LEU A 18 -9.07 2.03 21.00
C LEU A 18 -7.87 1.50 20.20
N VAL A 19 -7.99 1.37 18.87
CA VAL A 19 -6.85 0.97 18.01
C VAL A 19 -5.77 2.05 18.07
N TYR A 20 -6.14 3.33 18.01
CA TYR A 20 -5.20 4.45 18.16
C TYR A 20 -4.52 4.45 19.54
N ALA A 21 -5.26 4.28 20.63
CA ALA A 21 -4.72 4.21 21.99
C ALA A 21 -3.83 2.99 22.22
N THR A 22 -4.15 1.85 21.59
CA THR A 22 -3.30 0.65 21.63
C THR A 22 -2.01 0.87 20.82
N GLN A 23 -2.09 1.57 19.68
CA GLN A 23 -0.91 1.98 18.89
C GLN A 23 0.01 2.91 19.69
N VAL A 24 -0.53 3.90 20.41
CA VAL A 24 0.27 4.84 21.22
C VAL A 24 1.04 4.13 22.34
N LYS A 25 0.42 3.18 23.05
CA LYS A 25 1.09 2.45 24.15
C LYS A 25 2.21 1.50 23.68
N LEU A 26 2.14 0.97 22.46
CA LEU A 26 3.13 0.03 21.92
C LEU A 26 4.33 0.72 21.25
N ARG A 27 4.18 1.99 20.81
CA ARG A 27 5.27 2.82 20.25
C ARG A 27 6.42 3.07 21.23
N ALA A 28 6.16 2.99 22.54
CA ALA A 28 7.17 3.16 23.57
C ALA A 28 8.09 1.95 23.75
N ALA A 29 7.72 0.76 23.25
CA ALA A 29 8.43 -0.49 23.54
C ALA A 29 9.44 -0.94 22.45
N GLY A 30 9.44 -0.31 21.27
CA GLY A 30 10.13 -0.83 20.07
C GLY A 30 11.39 -0.10 19.62
N GLN A 31 11.93 0.87 20.38
CA GLN A 31 13.14 1.60 19.97
C GLN A 31 14.41 0.81 20.32
N GLY A 32 14.77 -0.16 19.47
CA GLY A 32 16.01 -0.94 19.57
C GLY A 32 16.88 -0.86 18.32
N ALA A 33 18.11 -0.36 18.49
CA ALA A 33 19.32 -0.45 17.66
C ALA A 33 19.20 -0.42 16.11
N ALA A 34 19.50 0.74 15.52
CA ALA A 34 19.59 0.94 14.07
C ALA A 34 20.93 0.42 13.50
N SER A 35 20.90 -0.76 12.88
CA SER A 35 21.94 -1.19 11.93
C SER A 35 21.74 -0.45 10.60
N LYS A 36 22.83 0.02 9.96
CA LYS A 36 22.87 0.74 8.66
C LYS A 36 22.43 -0.12 7.45
N ARG A 37 21.26 -0.76 7.51
CA ARG A 37 20.63 -1.46 6.37
C ARG A 37 19.43 -0.65 5.88
N ILE A 38 19.30 -0.49 4.56
CA ILE A 38 18.11 0.09 3.95
C ILE A 38 16.92 -0.82 4.28
N VAL A 39 15.93 -0.27 4.98
CA VAL A 39 14.68 -1.00 5.30
C VAL A 39 13.66 -0.75 4.20
N TRP A 40 13.14 -1.85 3.67
CA TRP A 40 12.13 -1.85 2.62
C TRP A 40 10.76 -2.08 3.23
N HIS A 41 9.83 -1.21 2.88
CA HIS A 41 8.44 -1.27 3.31
C HIS A 41 7.55 -1.56 2.11
N SER A 42 6.57 -2.45 2.28
CA SER A 42 5.53 -2.71 1.27
C SER A 42 4.20 -2.17 1.78
N LEU A 43 3.54 -1.35 0.98
CA LEU A 43 2.19 -0.85 1.25
C LEU A 43 1.19 -1.51 0.31
N TRP A 44 0.24 -2.25 0.89
CA TRP A 44 -0.83 -2.89 0.14
C TRP A 44 -2.20 -2.70 0.81
N MET A 45 -3.25 -2.74 0.00
CA MET A 45 -4.65 -2.77 0.43
C MET A 45 -5.17 -4.20 0.71
N GLN A 46 -5.59 -4.46 1.95
CA GLN A 46 -6.11 -5.76 2.35
C GLN A 46 -7.60 -5.75 2.66
N ILE A 47 -8.22 -6.94 2.58
CA ILE A 47 -9.63 -7.15 2.93
C ILE A 47 -9.74 -8.29 3.93
N TYR A 48 -10.47 -8.01 5.00
CA TYR A 48 -10.76 -8.98 6.03
C TYR A 48 -12.17 -9.54 5.91
N PRO A 49 -12.34 -10.86 5.69
CA PRO A 49 -13.66 -11.46 5.56
C PRO A 49 -14.49 -11.26 6.83
N VAL A 50 -15.66 -10.67 6.66
CA VAL A 50 -16.66 -10.39 7.70
C VAL A 50 -18.06 -10.76 7.17
N ILE A 51 -18.99 -11.06 8.09
CA ILE A 51 -20.39 -11.33 7.74
C ILE A 51 -21.02 -10.08 7.09
N ARG A 52 -21.87 -10.28 6.08
CA ARG A 52 -22.43 -9.23 5.21
C ARG A 52 -23.15 -8.09 5.95
N ASN A 53 -23.64 -8.29 7.17
CA ASN A 53 -24.44 -7.31 7.91
C ASN A 53 -23.63 -6.29 8.74
N VAL A 54 -22.33 -6.09 8.44
CA VAL A 54 -21.52 -5.05 9.10
C VAL A 54 -21.49 -3.77 8.26
N PRO A 55 -21.83 -2.58 8.81
CA PRO A 55 -21.93 -1.33 8.04
C PRO A 55 -20.67 -0.92 7.26
N SER A 56 -19.48 -1.26 7.79
CA SER A 56 -18.18 -1.01 7.16
C SER A 56 -17.73 -2.12 6.19
N CYS A 57 -18.54 -3.17 6.00
CA CYS A 57 -18.27 -4.24 5.06
C CYS A 57 -18.34 -3.70 3.63
N LYS A 58 -17.30 -3.99 2.85
CA LYS A 58 -17.22 -3.66 1.43
C LYS A 58 -17.15 -4.91 0.59
N PHE A 59 -17.75 -4.81 -0.58
CA PHE A 59 -17.63 -5.81 -1.63
C PHE A 59 -16.48 -5.44 -2.56
N ILE A 60 -15.53 -6.36 -2.75
CA ILE A 60 -14.44 -6.20 -3.72
C ILE A 60 -14.32 -7.48 -4.53
N ARG A 61 -14.67 -7.37 -5.82
CA ARG A 61 -14.79 -8.51 -6.74
C ARG A 61 -13.49 -9.27 -6.94
N SER A 62 -12.35 -8.58 -6.92
CA SER A 62 -11.03 -9.14 -7.24
C SER A 62 -10.39 -9.93 -6.11
N LYS A 63 -10.96 -9.95 -4.91
CA LYS A 63 -10.39 -10.65 -3.74
C LYS A 63 -11.16 -11.93 -3.44
N ALA A 64 -10.43 -12.97 -3.01
CA ALA A 64 -11.02 -14.29 -2.68
C ALA A 64 -12.13 -14.16 -1.62
N ALA A 65 -11.87 -13.39 -0.56
CA ALA A 65 -12.89 -12.90 0.35
C ALA A 65 -13.57 -11.66 -0.24
N ARG A 66 -14.66 -11.86 -0.98
CA ARG A 66 -15.34 -10.76 -1.68
C ARG A 66 -16.03 -9.75 -0.75
N PHE A 67 -16.42 -10.15 0.46
CA PHE A 67 -17.07 -9.28 1.45
C PHE A 67 -16.19 -9.16 2.68
N GLY A 68 -15.84 -7.94 3.06
CA GLY A 68 -14.99 -7.74 4.22
C GLY A 68 -14.72 -6.29 4.58
N ILE A 69 -14.03 -6.09 5.69
CA ILE A 69 -13.53 -4.77 6.09
C ILE A 69 -12.23 -4.52 5.35
N LYS A 70 -12.15 -3.36 4.69
CA LYS A 70 -10.96 -2.92 3.97
C LYS A 70 -9.97 -2.31 4.96
N SER A 71 -8.69 -2.68 4.86
CA SER A 71 -7.57 -2.12 5.63
C SER A 71 -6.44 -1.69 4.70
N TYR A 72 -5.64 -0.75 5.17
CA TYR A 72 -4.41 -0.30 4.54
C TYR A 72 -3.26 -0.62 5.48
N GLU A 73 -2.23 -1.29 4.96
CA GLU A 73 -1.23 -1.94 5.81
C GLU A 73 0.16 -1.66 5.29
N LEU A 74 0.99 -1.18 6.20
CA LEU A 74 2.41 -0.98 6.00
C LEU A 74 3.14 -2.14 6.66
N CYS A 75 3.82 -2.96 5.86
CA CYS A 75 4.62 -4.07 6.35
C CYS A 75 6.09 -3.89 5.98
N GLU A 76 6.98 -4.45 6.80
CA GLU A 76 8.37 -4.67 6.39
C GLU A 76 8.40 -5.75 5.29
N ALA A 77 9.02 -5.42 4.14
CA ALA A 77 8.94 -6.22 2.92
C ALA A 77 9.56 -7.63 3.06
N ARG A 78 10.61 -7.77 3.87
CA ARG A 78 11.37 -9.04 4.00
C ARG A 78 10.73 -10.01 4.98
N THR A 79 10.29 -9.51 6.13
CA THR A 79 9.76 -10.36 7.21
C THR A 79 8.23 -10.51 7.13
N GLY A 80 7.55 -9.56 6.47
CA GLY A 80 6.10 -9.42 6.52
C GLY A 80 5.59 -8.83 7.84
N TYR A 81 6.47 -8.29 8.68
CA TYR A 81 6.08 -7.68 9.96
C TYR A 81 5.16 -6.48 9.73
N LEU A 82 4.00 -6.46 10.39
CA LEU A 82 3.02 -5.39 10.27
C LEU A 82 3.44 -4.21 11.16
N LEU A 83 3.84 -3.11 10.54
CA LEU A 83 4.29 -1.91 11.25
C LEU A 83 3.12 -1.03 11.66
N THR A 84 2.30 -0.66 10.68
CA THR A 84 1.16 0.24 10.88
C THR A 84 0.00 -0.22 10.01
N MET A 85 -1.22 -0.07 10.52
CA MET A 85 -2.43 -0.24 9.71
C MET A 85 -3.48 0.82 9.99
N ALA A 86 -4.27 1.10 8.96
CA ALA A 86 -5.44 1.97 9.01
C ALA A 86 -6.67 1.22 8.48
N ILE A 87 -7.78 1.30 9.21
CA ILE A 87 -9.05 0.69 8.81
C ILE A 87 -9.83 1.68 7.95
N TYR A 88 -10.37 1.23 6.82
CA TYR A 88 -11.26 2.04 6.01
C TYR A 88 -12.64 2.13 6.65
N SER A 89 -13.00 3.31 7.14
CA SER A 89 -14.25 3.57 7.85
C SER A 89 -15.41 4.03 6.96
N GLY A 90 -15.26 4.00 5.63
CA GLY A 90 -16.23 4.59 4.69
C GLY A 90 -15.98 6.08 4.45
N LYS A 91 -16.81 6.72 3.62
CA LYS A 91 -16.91 8.18 3.54
C LYS A 91 -17.73 8.63 4.75
N LYS A 92 -17.10 9.23 5.76
CA LYS A 92 -17.85 9.96 6.79
C LYS A 92 -17.89 11.41 6.34
N GLY A 93 -19.08 12.01 6.24
CA GLY A 93 -19.30 13.43 5.95
C GLY A 93 -18.85 14.33 7.11
N THR A 94 -17.67 14.08 7.68
CA THR A 94 -17.05 14.90 8.72
C THR A 94 -16.05 15.84 8.06
N ASN A 95 -16.13 17.12 8.41
CA ASN A 95 -15.31 18.23 7.89
C ASN A 95 -13.78 18.00 7.88
N SER A 96 -13.28 16.98 8.58
CA SER A 96 -11.88 16.51 8.56
C SER A 96 -11.45 15.81 7.26
N GLU A 97 -12.37 15.26 6.45
CA GLU A 97 -12.02 14.64 5.16
C GLU A 97 -11.53 15.69 4.13
N ASN A 98 -11.90 16.97 4.31
CA ASN A 98 -11.54 18.06 3.40
C ASN A 98 -10.23 18.79 3.77
N GLN A 99 -9.71 18.60 4.99
CA GLN A 99 -8.43 19.22 5.37
C GLN A 99 -7.27 18.59 4.60
N ALA A 100 -6.48 19.41 3.91
CA ALA A 100 -5.29 18.94 3.22
C ALA A 100 -4.24 18.49 4.24
N VAL A 101 -3.66 17.30 4.05
CA VAL A 101 -2.53 16.83 4.87
C VAL A 101 -1.27 17.06 4.05
N HIS A 102 -0.40 17.97 4.49
CA HIS A 102 0.76 18.45 3.72
C HIS A 102 0.42 18.86 2.27
N GLY A 103 -0.72 19.53 2.07
CA GLY A 103 -1.20 19.93 0.73
C GLY A 103 -1.89 18.82 -0.07
N PHE A 104 -1.97 17.59 0.43
CA PHE A 104 -2.68 16.48 -0.24
C PHE A 104 -4.13 16.37 0.21
N THR A 105 -5.04 16.47 -0.74
CA THR A 105 -6.49 16.26 -0.54
C THR A 105 -6.93 14.83 -0.87
N GLY A 106 -6.17 14.14 -1.73
CA GLY A 106 -6.49 12.78 -2.17
C GLY A 106 -6.38 11.74 -1.05
N ALA A 107 -7.44 10.95 -0.85
CA ALA A 107 -7.49 9.93 0.20
C ALA A 107 -6.30 8.96 0.16
N SER A 108 -5.88 8.53 -1.03
CA SER A 108 -4.73 7.62 -1.18
C SER A 108 -3.43 8.21 -0.63
N SER A 109 -3.15 9.48 -0.94
CA SER A 109 -1.95 10.18 -0.47
C SER A 109 -1.98 10.41 1.03
N LYS A 110 -3.14 10.82 1.57
CA LYS A 110 -3.33 11.00 3.02
C LYS A 110 -3.05 9.72 3.80
N ILE A 111 -3.54 8.58 3.31
CA ILE A 111 -3.30 7.27 3.94
C ILE A 111 -1.81 6.94 3.94
N VAL A 112 -1.10 7.15 2.83
CA VAL A 112 0.34 6.88 2.74
C VAL A 112 1.11 7.71 3.76
N ILE A 113 0.84 9.01 3.80
CA ILE A 113 1.49 9.95 4.73
C ILE A 113 1.21 9.53 6.18
N GLN A 114 -0.05 9.21 6.50
CA GLN A 114 -0.44 8.78 7.85
C GLN A 114 0.30 7.50 8.28
N LEU A 115 0.41 6.51 7.40
CA LEU A 115 1.06 5.24 7.71
C LEU A 115 2.59 5.38 7.84
N MET A 116 3.19 6.28 7.06
CA MET A 116 4.64 6.52 7.02
C MET A 116 5.14 7.58 7.99
N ASN A 117 4.25 8.29 8.70
CA ASN A 117 4.62 9.46 9.50
C ASN A 117 5.78 9.21 10.49
N GLU A 118 5.80 8.04 11.12
CA GLU A 118 6.84 7.66 12.10
C GLU A 118 8.14 7.14 11.47
N TYR A 119 8.16 7.04 10.14
CA TYR A 119 9.20 6.41 9.34
C TYR A 119 9.91 7.41 8.40
N PHE A 120 9.50 8.68 8.43
CA PHE A 120 10.14 9.74 7.66
C PHE A 120 11.57 10.01 8.14
N HIS A 121 12.43 10.40 7.20
CA HIS A 121 13.84 10.77 7.38
C HIS A 121 14.74 9.65 7.93
N LYS A 122 14.29 8.39 7.89
CA LYS A 122 15.05 7.22 8.35
C LYS A 122 15.79 6.47 7.22
N GLY A 123 15.80 7.01 6.00
CA GLY A 123 16.46 6.37 4.84
C GLY A 123 15.77 5.08 4.40
N HIS A 124 14.45 5.02 4.54
CA HIS A 124 13.65 3.86 4.15
C HIS A 124 13.22 3.93 2.69
N CYS A 125 12.94 2.76 2.10
CA CYS A 125 12.34 2.67 0.78
C CYS A 125 10.93 2.08 0.85
N LEU A 126 9.97 2.74 0.21
CA LEU A 126 8.57 2.42 0.21
C LEU A 126 8.13 1.87 -1.15
N VAL A 127 7.69 0.63 -1.15
CA VAL A 127 7.18 -0.08 -2.32
C VAL A 127 5.66 -0.07 -2.30
N MET A 128 5.04 0.50 -3.32
CA MET A 128 3.59 0.71 -3.36
C MET A 128 2.95 0.25 -4.67
N ASP A 129 1.68 -0.10 -4.58
CA ASP A 129 0.83 -0.37 -5.73
C ASP A 129 0.32 0.93 -6.37
N ASN A 130 -0.19 0.80 -7.58
CA ASN A 130 -0.73 1.83 -8.44
C ASN A 130 -1.81 2.72 -7.78
N PHE A 131 -2.62 2.13 -6.90
CA PHE A 131 -3.67 2.89 -6.19
C PHE A 131 -3.11 4.05 -5.36
N TYR A 132 -1.88 3.92 -4.85
CA TYR A 132 -1.24 4.91 -3.98
C TYR A 132 -0.32 5.85 -4.76
N ASN A 133 0.36 5.33 -5.77
CA ASN A 133 1.41 6.06 -6.48
C ASN A 133 0.88 7.26 -7.28
N SER A 134 1.61 8.36 -7.15
CA SER A 134 1.49 9.56 -7.96
C SER A 134 2.83 10.31 -7.98
N VAL A 135 3.09 11.06 -9.05
CA VAL A 135 4.34 11.83 -9.18
C VAL A 135 4.48 12.88 -8.08
N THR A 136 3.39 13.55 -7.72
CA THR A 136 3.38 14.57 -6.65
C THR A 136 3.68 13.98 -5.28
N LEU A 137 3.07 12.85 -4.93
CA LEU A 137 3.34 12.16 -3.67
C LEU A 137 4.78 11.66 -3.61
N THR A 138 5.28 11.11 -4.72
CA THR A 138 6.66 10.60 -4.81
C THR A 138 7.67 11.72 -4.59
N ARG A 139 7.45 12.88 -5.20
CA ARG A 139 8.28 14.07 -5.00
C ARG A 139 8.30 14.50 -3.53
N PHE A 140 7.12 14.61 -2.92
CA PHE A 140 6.98 14.96 -1.51
C PHE A 140 7.72 13.97 -0.60
N LEU A 141 7.52 12.66 -0.78
CA LEU A 141 8.16 11.64 0.05
C LEU A 141 9.69 11.67 -0.06
N LYS A 142 10.22 11.92 -1.27
CA LYS A 142 11.68 11.99 -1.48
C LYS A 142 12.29 13.28 -0.95
N GLU A 143 11.71 14.43 -1.27
CA GLU A 143 12.28 15.74 -0.95
C GLU A 143 11.99 16.17 0.49
N GLN A 144 10.75 15.99 0.95
CA GLN A 144 10.29 16.49 2.24
C GLN A 144 10.34 15.44 3.34
N CYS A 145 10.34 14.15 3.01
CA CYS A 145 10.30 13.07 4.01
C CYS A 145 11.51 12.14 3.97
N GLY A 146 12.52 12.39 3.12
CA GLY A 146 13.74 11.58 3.02
C GLY A 146 13.49 10.08 2.79
N THR A 147 12.41 9.75 2.09
CA THR A 147 11.95 8.37 1.85
C THR A 147 12.01 8.06 0.36
N ASP A 148 12.69 6.97 0.01
CA ASP A 148 12.70 6.49 -1.37
C ASP A 148 11.40 5.77 -1.72
N VAL A 149 10.98 5.86 -2.98
CA VAL A 149 9.72 5.26 -3.44
C VAL A 149 9.98 4.42 -4.67
N LEU A 150 9.25 3.31 -4.76
CA LEU A 150 9.26 2.43 -5.92
C LEU A 150 7.87 1.81 -6.12
N GLY A 151 7.39 1.71 -7.35
CA GLY A 151 6.11 1.04 -7.58
C GLY A 151 5.51 1.22 -8.96
N THR A 152 4.34 0.63 -9.16
CA THR A 152 3.56 0.79 -10.39
C THR A 152 2.83 2.13 -10.41
N LEU A 153 2.72 2.79 -11.57
CA LEU A 153 2.08 4.10 -11.72
C LEU A 153 0.95 4.04 -12.75
N ASN A 154 -0.23 4.55 -12.40
CA ASN A 154 -1.30 4.75 -13.36
C ASN A 154 -0.95 5.97 -14.21
N ARG A 155 -0.68 5.71 -15.49
CA ARG A 155 -0.33 6.73 -16.49
C ARG A 155 -1.31 7.91 -16.50
N ARG A 156 -2.60 7.66 -16.24
CA ARG A 156 -3.67 8.68 -16.24
C ARG A 156 -3.63 9.62 -15.03
N ARG A 157 -2.73 9.41 -14.06
CA ARG A 157 -2.57 10.30 -12.90
C ARG A 157 -2.13 11.69 -13.35
N LYS A 158 -2.45 12.69 -12.52
CA LYS A 158 -1.97 14.06 -12.70
C LYS A 158 -0.43 14.07 -12.63
N ASN A 159 0.18 14.95 -13.41
CA ASN A 159 1.63 15.18 -13.45
C ASN A 159 2.49 13.99 -13.93
N THR A 160 1.91 12.90 -14.44
CA THR A 160 2.68 11.94 -15.25
C THR A 160 3.14 12.62 -16.55
N PRO A 161 4.39 12.39 -17.00
CA PRO A 161 4.92 12.97 -18.24
C PRO A 161 3.99 12.77 -19.44
N PRO A 162 3.79 13.82 -20.28
CA PRO A 162 2.80 13.82 -21.35
C PRO A 162 3.11 12.79 -22.43
N ASP A 163 4.39 12.58 -22.73
CA ASP A 163 4.88 11.56 -23.65
C ASP A 163 4.59 10.14 -23.14
N ILE A 164 4.84 9.87 -21.85
CA ILE A 164 4.47 8.60 -21.21
C ILE A 164 2.95 8.40 -21.19
N LYS A 165 2.18 9.47 -21.01
CA LYS A 165 0.70 9.44 -21.12
C LYS A 165 0.23 9.16 -22.54
N ALA A 166 0.92 9.68 -23.55
CA ALA A 166 0.56 9.54 -24.96
C ALA A 166 0.96 8.19 -25.57
N LEU A 167 1.82 7.40 -24.90
CA LEU A 167 2.23 6.08 -25.40
C LEU A 167 1.03 5.20 -25.80
N VAL A 168 1.02 4.79 -27.07
CA VAL A 168 0.02 3.88 -27.62
C VAL A 168 0.57 2.46 -27.54
N GLU A 169 -0.07 1.63 -26.73
CA GLU A 169 0.41 0.29 -26.40
C GLU A 169 0.66 -0.62 -27.62
N GLN A 170 -0.08 -0.41 -28.72
CA GLN A 170 0.05 -1.16 -29.97
C GLN A 170 1.25 -0.72 -30.83
N ARG A 171 1.77 0.49 -30.62
CA ARG A 171 2.89 1.05 -31.40
C ARG A 171 4.26 0.73 -30.80
N ILE A 172 4.29 0.27 -29.55
CA ILE A 172 5.52 0.00 -28.80
C ILE A 172 5.88 -1.47 -28.99
N LYS A 173 7.14 -1.74 -29.33
CA LYS A 173 7.64 -3.10 -29.51
C LYS A 173 7.73 -3.80 -28.15
N LYS A 174 7.60 -5.13 -28.17
CA LYS A 174 7.81 -5.94 -26.97
C LYS A 174 9.23 -5.70 -26.44
N ASP A 175 9.35 -5.58 -25.12
CA ASP A 175 10.58 -5.30 -24.37
C ASP A 175 11.18 -3.91 -24.58
N GLU A 176 10.49 -3.02 -25.30
CA GLU A 176 10.87 -1.62 -25.41
C GLU A 176 10.60 -0.86 -24.11
N ILE A 177 11.55 0.00 -23.74
CA ILE A 177 11.54 0.81 -22.53
C ILE A 177 11.54 2.29 -22.93
N VAL A 178 10.56 3.02 -22.40
CA VAL A 178 10.49 4.48 -22.51
C VAL A 178 10.59 5.05 -21.11
N ALA A 179 11.68 5.77 -20.81
CA ALA A 179 11.92 6.37 -19.52
C ALA A 179 12.03 7.91 -19.62
N ARG A 180 11.57 8.57 -18.56
CA ARG A 180 11.75 10.00 -18.32
C ARG A 180 12.18 10.23 -16.90
N ASP A 181 13.28 10.96 -16.79
CA ASP A 181 13.90 11.31 -15.53
C ASP A 181 13.73 12.81 -15.30
N CYS A 182 13.33 13.16 -14.09
CA CYS A 182 13.23 14.54 -13.65
C CYS A 182 13.87 14.65 -12.28
N SER A 183 15.10 15.19 -12.24
CA SER A 183 15.89 15.35 -11.03
C SER A 183 16.10 14.02 -10.28
N LYS A 184 15.26 13.73 -9.29
CA LYS A 184 15.36 12.55 -8.41
C LYS A 184 14.25 11.52 -8.63
N ILE A 185 13.45 11.68 -9.68
CA ILE A 185 12.31 10.80 -9.98
C ILE A 185 12.43 10.28 -11.41
N THR A 186 12.41 8.96 -11.54
CA THR A 186 12.36 8.22 -12.80
C THR A 186 10.97 7.65 -13.00
N VAL A 187 10.35 7.95 -14.14
CA VAL A 187 9.13 7.31 -14.61
C VAL A 187 9.48 6.49 -15.83
N LEU A 188 9.24 5.18 -15.77
CA LEU A 188 9.61 4.22 -16.80
C LEU A 188 8.37 3.46 -17.26
N SER A 189 8.21 3.30 -18.56
CA SER A 189 7.21 2.41 -19.15
C SER A 189 7.90 1.29 -19.92
N LEU A 190 7.56 0.05 -19.57
CA LEU A 190 8.04 -1.17 -20.22
C LEU A 190 6.87 -1.83 -20.93
N LYS A 191 7.05 -2.18 -22.20
CA LYS A 191 6.10 -3.04 -22.91
C LYS A 191 6.43 -4.51 -22.67
N ASP A 192 5.69 -5.14 -21.76
CA ASP A 192 5.67 -6.61 -21.67
C ASP A 192 4.56 -7.14 -22.62
N VAL A 193 3.77 -8.13 -22.19
CA VAL A 193 2.47 -8.45 -22.81
C VAL A 193 1.57 -7.22 -22.79
N LYS A 194 1.57 -6.50 -21.67
CA LYS A 194 0.90 -5.21 -21.51
C LYS A 194 1.91 -4.10 -21.23
N LEU A 195 1.54 -2.87 -21.56
CA LEU A 195 2.32 -1.71 -21.19
C LEU A 195 2.22 -1.46 -19.67
N VAL A 196 3.35 -1.57 -18.97
CA VAL A 196 3.47 -1.35 -17.53
C VAL A 196 4.28 -0.09 -17.28
N THR A 197 3.72 0.84 -16.51
CA THR A 197 4.43 2.05 -16.09
C THR A 197 4.79 1.94 -14.61
N MET A 198 6.03 2.29 -14.31
CA MET A 198 6.65 2.30 -13.00
C MET A 198 7.14 3.70 -12.67
N ILE A 199 7.26 3.98 -11.37
CA ILE A 199 7.88 5.18 -10.83
C ILE A 199 8.91 4.76 -9.78
N SER A 200 10.06 5.42 -9.77
CA SER A 200 11.10 5.19 -8.76
C SER A 200 11.87 6.46 -8.45
N THR A 201 12.39 6.55 -7.23
CA THR A 201 13.40 7.53 -6.82
C THR A 201 14.74 6.87 -6.45
N TYR A 202 14.80 5.55 -6.49
CA TYR A 202 15.96 4.74 -6.07
C TYR A 202 16.70 4.14 -7.26
N HIS A 203 15.98 3.71 -8.29
CA HIS A 203 16.56 3.16 -9.51
C HIS A 203 16.30 4.09 -10.70
N ASN A 204 17.30 4.17 -11.58
CA ASN A 204 17.18 4.81 -12.89
C ASN A 204 16.57 3.84 -13.92
N ALA A 205 16.67 4.19 -15.20
CA ALA A 205 16.22 3.37 -16.33
C ALA A 205 17.09 2.13 -16.61
N ASP A 206 18.05 1.82 -15.74
CA ASP A 206 18.98 0.71 -15.91
C ASP A 206 18.28 -0.66 -15.97
N THR A 207 18.88 -1.56 -16.74
CA THR A 207 18.37 -2.91 -16.95
C THR A 207 19.36 -3.95 -16.45
N ALA A 208 18.82 -5.11 -16.05
CA ALA A 208 19.59 -6.27 -15.68
C ALA A 208 19.07 -7.51 -16.41
N PRO A 209 19.94 -8.51 -16.66
CA PRO A 209 19.51 -9.78 -17.21
C PRO A 209 18.53 -10.46 -16.27
N GLY A 210 17.47 -11.03 -16.84
CA GLY A 210 16.49 -11.81 -16.12
C GLY A 210 15.80 -12.81 -17.04
N GLN A 211 14.85 -13.55 -16.48
CA GLN A 211 14.07 -14.53 -17.23
C GLN A 211 12.58 -14.22 -17.15
N ARG A 212 11.88 -14.32 -18.28
CA ARG A 212 10.42 -14.22 -18.35
C ARG A 212 9.91 -15.49 -19.02
N ALA A 213 9.13 -16.30 -18.27
CA ALA A 213 8.62 -17.58 -18.75
C ALA A 213 9.72 -18.48 -19.37
N GLY A 214 10.89 -18.53 -18.75
CA GLY A 214 12.04 -19.33 -19.21
C GLY A 214 12.91 -18.65 -20.30
N VAL A 215 12.47 -17.54 -20.88
CA VAL A 215 13.23 -16.82 -21.93
C VAL A 215 14.09 -15.72 -21.30
N ALA A 216 15.36 -15.65 -21.68
CA ALA A 216 16.26 -14.58 -21.28
C ALA A 216 15.77 -13.23 -21.83
N CYS A 217 15.69 -12.22 -20.97
CA CYS A 217 15.30 -10.87 -21.34
C CYS A 217 15.96 -9.85 -20.42
N ASN A 218 16.20 -8.65 -20.93
CA ASN A 218 16.65 -7.53 -20.11
C ASN A 218 15.44 -6.88 -19.45
N LYS A 219 15.46 -6.82 -18.12
CA LYS A 219 14.38 -6.22 -17.33
C LYS A 219 14.89 -4.99 -16.60
N PRO A 220 14.08 -3.92 -16.48
CA PRO A 220 14.44 -2.78 -15.66
C PRO A 220 14.69 -3.19 -14.21
N LEU A 221 15.73 -2.63 -13.57
CA LEU A 221 16.04 -2.87 -12.16
C LEU A 221 14.84 -2.52 -11.25
N VAL A 222 14.10 -1.48 -11.61
CA VAL A 222 12.84 -1.09 -10.95
C VAL A 222 11.85 -2.27 -10.87
N VAL A 223 11.70 -3.02 -11.96
CA VAL A 223 10.77 -4.16 -12.02
C VAL A 223 11.29 -5.32 -11.17
N HIS A 224 12.61 -5.56 -11.18
CA HIS A 224 13.22 -6.58 -10.34
C HIS A 224 12.98 -6.29 -8.84
N SER A 225 13.31 -5.09 -8.39
CA SER A 225 13.13 -4.67 -7.00
C SER A 225 11.66 -4.62 -6.59
N TYR A 226 10.76 -4.21 -7.50
CA TYR A 226 9.32 -4.24 -7.24
C TYR A 226 8.85 -5.66 -6.95
N ASN A 227 9.16 -6.61 -7.83
CA ASN A 227 8.74 -8.01 -7.68
C ASN A 227 9.32 -8.65 -6.42
N LYS A 228 10.53 -8.25 -6.03
CA LYS A 228 11.19 -8.75 -4.82
C LYS A 228 10.53 -8.26 -3.54
N TYR A 229 10.17 -6.98 -3.45
CA TYR A 229 9.77 -6.34 -2.19
C TYR A 229 8.27 -6.08 -2.04
N MET A 230 7.48 -6.10 -3.10
CA MET A 230 6.03 -5.83 -3.00
C MET A 230 5.27 -6.94 -2.23
N GLY A 231 5.86 -8.12 -2.08
CA GLY A 231 5.24 -9.31 -1.47
C GLY A 231 5.06 -9.28 0.05
N GLY A 232 5.52 -8.25 0.78
CA GLY A 232 5.52 -8.25 2.25
C GLY A 232 4.14 -8.47 2.89
N VAL A 233 3.09 -7.80 2.39
CA VAL A 233 1.71 -7.99 2.88
C VAL A 233 1.17 -9.38 2.54
N ALA A 234 1.52 -9.93 1.37
CA ALA A 234 1.11 -11.28 0.99
C ALA A 234 1.81 -12.34 1.86
N LEU A 235 3.09 -12.16 2.18
CA LEU A 235 3.85 -13.02 3.09
C LEU A 235 3.23 -13.01 4.50
N LYS A 236 2.86 -11.83 5.00
CA LYS A 236 2.12 -11.67 6.25
C LYS A 236 0.82 -12.49 6.23
N ASP A 237 0.00 -12.33 5.19
CA ASP A 237 -1.27 -13.08 5.06
C ASP A 237 -1.04 -14.59 4.95
N GLN A 238 0.02 -15.02 4.25
CA GLN A 238 0.38 -16.44 4.14
C GLN A 238 0.72 -17.02 5.52
N LYS A 239 1.58 -16.36 6.30
CA LYS A 239 1.92 -16.77 7.67
C LYS A 239 0.69 -16.85 8.56
N LEU A 240 -0.18 -15.85 8.44
CA LEU A 240 -1.43 -15.79 9.20
C LEU A 240 -2.46 -16.84 8.82
N SER A 241 -2.49 -17.25 7.55
CA SER A 241 -3.46 -18.21 7.04
C SER A 241 -3.39 -19.57 7.75
N MET A 242 -2.25 -19.90 8.38
CA MET A 242 -2.06 -21.12 9.15
C MET A 242 -2.82 -21.13 10.48
N TYR A 243 -3.18 -19.96 11.02
CA TYR A 243 -3.90 -19.86 12.29
C TYR A 243 -5.41 -19.99 12.11
N LEU A 244 -6.00 -21.01 12.73
CA LEU A 244 -7.44 -21.34 12.65
C LEU A 244 -8.36 -20.19 13.08
N LEU A 245 -7.90 -19.35 14.01
CA LEU A 245 -8.63 -18.18 14.52
C LEU A 245 -8.92 -17.13 13.44
N GLU A 246 -8.10 -17.08 12.39
CA GLU A 246 -8.30 -16.15 11.28
C GLU A 246 -9.34 -16.62 10.26
N ARG A 247 -9.46 -17.94 10.12
CA ARG A 247 -10.36 -18.59 9.14
C ARG A 247 -11.83 -18.49 9.57
N LYS A 248 -12.11 -18.48 10.88
CA LYS A 248 -13.48 -18.36 11.39
C LYS A 248 -14.08 -16.97 11.06
N ARG A 249 -15.27 -16.98 10.43
CA ARG A 249 -16.08 -15.77 10.19
C ARG A 249 -16.94 -15.51 11.43
N GLY A 250 -16.64 -14.43 12.14
CA GLY A 250 -17.39 -14.03 13.34
C GLY A 250 -18.34 -12.85 13.09
N LEU A 251 -19.38 -12.75 13.91
CA LEU A 251 -20.32 -11.59 13.95
C LEU A 251 -19.65 -10.31 14.48
N LYS A 252 -18.68 -10.47 15.39
CA LYS A 252 -17.96 -9.37 16.06
C LYS A 252 -16.67 -9.05 15.31
N TRP A 253 -16.76 -8.24 14.25
CA TRP A 253 -15.63 -7.87 13.39
C TRP A 253 -14.43 -7.24 14.13
N TYR A 254 -14.70 -6.50 15.20
CA TYR A 254 -13.69 -5.80 15.99
C TYR A 254 -12.79 -6.72 16.84
N VAL A 255 -13.32 -7.88 17.24
CA VAL A 255 -12.54 -8.93 17.90
C VAL A 255 -11.50 -9.49 16.92
N LYS A 256 -11.83 -9.55 15.63
CA LYS A 256 -10.91 -10.03 14.58
C LYS A 256 -9.79 -9.03 14.31
N GLY A 257 -10.10 -7.73 14.28
CA GLY A 257 -9.08 -6.68 14.16
C GLY A 257 -8.09 -6.68 15.33
N LYS A 258 -8.57 -6.75 16.58
CA LYS A 258 -7.71 -6.81 17.76
C LYS A 258 -6.81 -8.06 17.80
N ARG A 259 -7.35 -9.23 17.46
CA ARG A 259 -6.58 -10.50 17.48
C ARG A 259 -5.42 -10.51 16.48
N LYS A 260 -5.58 -9.88 15.32
CA LYS A 260 -4.51 -9.77 14.32
C LYS A 260 -3.35 -8.91 14.80
N HIS A 261 -3.64 -7.79 15.45
CA HIS A 261 -2.60 -6.99 16.08
C HIS A 261 -1.82 -7.79 17.13
N ILE A 262 -2.53 -8.58 17.95
CA ILE A 262 -1.89 -9.41 18.99
C ILE A 262 -1.01 -10.51 18.38
N LEU A 263 -1.39 -11.12 17.25
CA LEU A 263 -0.61 -12.18 16.60
C LEU A 263 0.69 -11.70 15.94
N PHE A 264 0.93 -10.39 15.87
CA PHE A 264 2.17 -9.79 15.36
C PHE A 264 2.98 -9.06 16.44
N LEU A 265 2.54 -9.11 17.70
CA LEU A 265 3.37 -8.83 18.87
C LEU A 265 4.17 -10.08 19.23
#